data_AF-A0A2X3H7H3-F1
#
_entry.id   AF-A0A2X3H7H3-F1
#
_cell.length_a   1.000
_cell.length_b   1.000
_cell.length_c   1.000
_cell.angle_alpha   90.00
_cell.angle_beta   90.00
_cell.angle_gamma   90.00
#
_symmetry.space_group_name_H-M   'P 1'
#
loop_
_entity.id
_entity.type
_entity.pdbx_description
1 polymer ?
#
loop_
_entity_poly.entity_id
_entity_poly.type
_entity_poly.pdbx_seq_one_letter_code
_entity_poly.pdbx_strand_id
1 'polypeptide(L)'
;MPFFITMFLFILFSSVIEAFVPFLSVLDNAIVFAILIMAILKAISEGLNGKKTISTIGIITLVTCIILFLIAIIPNIMNSEHASFLQQLLTFYADIKFVILFFCGIYVFENIDLTSTKELMLRISWLFTIICSLMYLVNLVVPFLQSFDTRFGITTYSFGFGHPAQFALTAIVFSVLRIFFSLKDNERMPYIYLLLNFGLVFVAGRSTSIGFYVCLLILAIVFPYVKRIPISFVAVLGAVFLWLSWGRIMSQFMGDSNEARGLLLRTSIKIARDNFPFGAGLGMFGSNAARVDYSPYFSKYNLDDVWGLTKENPHFATDSYWAMIIGELGFLGVICMLILFGLVISGINMYLKNEKPLTKVIVLLPFIYALLTSPIDTVMVSKSIIIVIFAVLYMCLYIKKANEKREET
;
A
#
# COMPACT_ATOMS: atom_id res chain seq x y z
N MET A 1 14.52 9.42 17.23
CA MET A 1 15.31 9.11 16.02
C MET A 1 15.50 7.61 15.80
N PRO A 2 16.18 6.82 16.69
CA PRO A 2 16.43 5.40 16.43
C PRO A 2 15.12 4.59 16.32
N PHE A 3 14.13 4.91 17.15
CA PHE A 3 12.86 4.18 17.19
C PHE A 3 12.11 4.12 15.85
N PHE A 4 11.90 5.26 15.17
CA PHE A 4 11.21 5.28 13.87
C PHE A 4 11.96 4.47 12.81
N ILE A 5 13.28 4.64 12.73
CA ILE A 5 14.10 3.93 11.74
C ILE A 5 14.08 2.43 11.98
N THR A 6 14.20 1.98 13.23
CA THR A 6 14.12 0.56 13.56
C THR A 6 12.78 -0.03 13.14
N MET A 7 11.67 0.68 13.38
CA MET A 7 10.34 0.24 12.93
C MET A 7 10.25 0.21 11.40
N PHE A 8 10.75 1.24 10.72
CA PHE A 8 10.69 1.30 9.26
C PHE A 8 11.50 0.17 8.61
N LEU A 9 12.71 -0.11 9.13
CA LEU A 9 13.53 -1.23 8.67
C LEU A 9 12.90 -2.58 8.98
N PHE A 10 12.32 -2.75 10.17
CA PHE A 10 11.57 -3.96 10.51
C PHE A 10 10.44 -4.21 9.50
N ILE A 11 9.66 -3.19 9.18
CA ILE A 11 8.53 -3.27 8.24
C ILE A 11 8.99 -3.56 6.81
N LEU A 12 10.10 -2.96 6.36
CA LEU A 12 10.66 -3.22 5.02
C LEU A 12 11.07 -4.68 4.82
N PHE A 13 11.50 -5.35 5.90
CA PHE A 13 11.98 -6.72 5.89
C PHE A 13 11.04 -7.70 6.63
N SER A 14 9.83 -7.27 7.00
CA SER A 14 8.94 -8.08 7.85
C SER A 14 8.56 -9.41 7.21
N SER A 15 8.36 -9.41 5.90
CA SER A 15 8.11 -10.61 5.08
C SER A 15 9.26 -11.61 5.11
N VAL A 16 10.50 -11.14 5.08
CA VAL A 16 11.69 -12.00 5.17
C VAL A 16 11.78 -12.58 6.58
N ILE A 17 11.59 -11.74 7.60
CA ILE A 17 11.60 -12.14 9.00
C ILE A 17 10.52 -13.20 9.28
N GLU A 18 9.31 -13.00 8.76
CA GLU A 18 8.18 -13.92 8.90
C GLU A 18 8.45 -15.28 8.25
N ALA A 19 9.18 -15.33 7.13
CA ALA A 19 9.57 -16.58 6.50
C ALA A 19 10.44 -17.45 7.42
N PHE A 20 11.21 -16.84 8.33
CA PHE A 20 12.00 -17.56 9.35
C PHE A 20 11.25 -17.74 10.67
N VAL A 21 10.43 -16.75 11.06
CA VAL A 21 9.72 -16.73 12.35
C VAL A 21 8.25 -16.31 12.15
N PRO A 22 7.34 -17.27 11.86
CA PRO A 22 5.95 -16.98 11.49
C PRO A 22 5.14 -16.21 12.56
N PHE A 23 5.46 -16.34 13.84
CA PHE A 23 4.79 -15.61 14.93
C PHE A 23 4.95 -14.09 14.82
N LEU A 24 6.01 -13.60 14.16
CA LEU A 24 6.25 -12.16 13.96
C LEU A 24 5.33 -11.54 12.89
N SER A 25 4.50 -12.36 12.22
CA SER A 25 3.50 -11.90 11.24
C SER A 25 2.50 -10.88 11.80
N VAL A 26 2.20 -10.96 13.10
CA VAL A 26 1.24 -10.08 13.79
C VAL A 26 1.84 -8.71 14.10
N LEU A 27 3.17 -8.60 14.16
CA LEU A 27 3.86 -7.37 14.59
C LEU A 27 3.59 -6.18 13.67
N ASP A 28 3.41 -6.40 12.37
CA ASP A 28 3.13 -5.32 11.43
C ASP A 28 1.83 -4.57 11.79
N ASN A 29 0.77 -5.33 12.11
CA ASN A 29 -0.49 -4.75 12.56
C ASN A 29 -0.38 -4.18 13.98
N ALA A 30 0.36 -4.86 14.87
CA ALA A 30 0.60 -4.38 16.23
C ALA A 30 1.33 -3.03 16.25
N ILE A 31 2.24 -2.78 15.30
CA ILE A 31 2.93 -1.50 15.13
C ILE A 31 1.95 -0.38 14.82
N VAL A 32 1.03 -0.59 13.86
CA VAL A 32 0.03 0.45 13.50
C VAL A 32 -0.89 0.72 14.71
N PHE A 33 -1.28 -0.32 15.44
CA PHE A 33 -2.09 -0.17 16.65
C PHE A 33 -1.34 0.56 17.77
N ALA A 34 -0.06 0.28 17.96
CA ALA A 34 0.78 1.00 18.92
C ALA A 34 0.92 2.48 18.55
N ILE A 35 1.04 2.81 17.26
CA ILE A 35 1.07 4.21 16.78
C ILE A 35 -0.25 4.92 17.07
N LEU A 36 -1.39 4.24 16.90
CA LEU A 36 -2.69 4.78 17.28
C LEU A 36 -2.76 5.08 18.79
N ILE A 37 -2.33 4.15 19.65
CA ILE A 37 -2.29 4.36 21.11
C ILE A 37 -1.37 5.53 21.47
N MET A 38 -0.16 5.57 20.91
CA MET A 38 0.78 6.68 21.14
C MET A 38 0.20 8.03 20.72
N ALA A 39 -0.55 8.08 19.61
CA ALA A 39 -1.22 9.29 19.16
C ALA A 39 -2.31 9.74 20.13
N ILE A 40 -3.13 8.81 20.63
CA ILE A 40 -4.17 9.11 21.62
C ILE A 40 -3.55 9.63 22.92
N LEU A 41 -2.52 8.96 23.44
CA LEU A 41 -1.82 9.38 24.67
C LEU A 41 -1.18 10.77 24.50
N LYS A 42 -0.54 11.02 23.36
CA LYS A 42 0.03 12.35 23.03
C LYS A 42 -1.07 13.41 22.95
N ALA A 43 -2.20 13.11 22.32
CA ALA A 43 -3.33 14.04 22.21
C ALA A 43 -3.96 14.37 23.57
N ILE A 44 -4.10 13.39 24.46
CA ILE A 44 -4.57 13.63 25.84
C ILE A 44 -3.58 14.53 26.59
N SER A 45 -2.28 14.22 26.51
CA SER A 45 -1.23 15.01 27.18
C SER A 45 -1.19 16.47 26.68
N GLU A 46 -1.26 16.69 25.37
CA GLU A 46 -1.25 18.04 24.80
C GLU A 46 -2.57 18.80 25.05
N GLY A 47 -3.70 18.10 25.07
CA GLY A 47 -5.00 18.67 25.41
C GLY A 47 -5.07 19.16 26.87
N LEU A 48 -4.51 18.39 27.81
CA LEU A 48 -4.36 18.82 29.22
C LEU A 48 -3.49 20.07 29.36
N ASN A 49 -2.54 20.28 28.43
CA ASN A 49 -1.69 21.46 28.37
C ASN A 49 -2.28 22.62 27.53
N GLY A 50 -3.55 22.53 27.14
CA GLY A 50 -4.26 23.59 26.40
C GLY A 50 -3.80 23.79 24.95
N LYS A 51 -3.03 22.85 24.38
CA LYS A 51 -2.56 22.94 22.99
C LYS A 51 -3.61 22.38 22.03
N LYS A 52 -3.77 23.02 20.87
CA LYS A 52 -4.62 22.49 19.80
C LYS A 52 -3.95 21.27 19.18
N THR A 53 -4.58 20.11 19.31
CA THR A 53 -3.98 18.81 18.98
C THR A 53 -4.27 18.32 17.57
N ILE A 54 -5.44 18.67 16.99
CA ILE A 54 -5.91 18.11 15.72
C ILE A 54 -6.04 19.20 14.66
N SER A 55 -5.46 18.94 13.48
CA SER A 55 -5.60 19.78 12.28
C SER A 55 -6.99 19.65 11.66
N THR A 56 -7.44 20.64 10.88
CA THR A 56 -8.75 20.60 10.22
C THR A 56 -8.92 19.38 9.33
N ILE A 57 -7.88 19.00 8.57
CA ILE A 57 -7.89 17.77 7.74
C ILE A 57 -8.00 16.52 8.62
N GLY A 58 -7.32 16.51 9.77
CA GLY A 58 -7.43 15.42 10.75
C GLY A 58 -8.86 15.24 11.27
N ILE A 59 -9.56 16.34 11.56
CA ILE A 59 -10.98 16.30 11.99
C ILE A 59 -11.87 15.74 10.88
N ILE A 60 -11.73 16.24 9.64
CA ILE A 60 -12.53 15.76 8.49
C ILE A 60 -12.28 14.27 8.26
N THR A 61 -11.03 13.83 8.38
CA THR A 61 -10.65 12.41 8.24
C THR A 61 -11.29 11.55 9.32
N LEU A 62 -11.25 11.99 10.58
CA LEU A 62 -11.86 11.28 11.70
C LEU A 62 -13.39 11.17 11.52
N VAL A 63 -14.05 12.25 11.14
CA VAL A 63 -15.49 12.25 10.85
C VAL A 63 -15.82 11.30 9.70
N THR A 64 -15.00 11.29 8.64
CA THR A 64 -15.20 10.38 7.49
C THR A 64 -15.02 8.92 7.91
N CYS A 65 -14.05 8.60 8.77
CA CYS A 65 -13.87 7.25 9.32
C CYS A 65 -15.08 6.82 10.16
N ILE A 66 -15.63 7.72 10.98
CA ILE A 66 -16.84 7.44 11.78
C ILE A 66 -18.04 7.19 10.86
N ILE A 67 -18.25 8.06 9.86
CA ILE A 67 -19.34 7.89 8.88
C ILE A 67 -19.19 6.55 8.15
N LEU A 68 -17.98 6.21 7.70
CA LEU A 68 -17.70 4.93 7.05
C LEU A 68 -18.05 3.74 7.96
N PHE A 69 -17.63 3.79 9.23
CA PHE A 69 -17.93 2.72 10.19
C PHE A 69 -19.45 2.54 10.39
N LEU A 70 -20.18 3.64 10.54
CA LEU A 70 -21.64 3.61 10.71
C LEU A 70 -22.34 3.05 9.48
N ILE A 71 -21.92 3.45 8.27
CA ILE A 71 -22.43 2.89 7.01
C ILE A 71 -22.17 1.39 6.93
N ALA A 72 -20.96 0.96 7.30
CA ALA A 72 -20.51 -0.41 7.14
C ALA A 72 -21.15 -1.39 8.14
N ILE A 73 -21.55 -0.93 9.33
CA ILE A 73 -22.16 -1.78 10.37
C ILE A 73 -23.68 -1.95 10.22
N ILE A 74 -24.36 -1.03 9.54
CA ILE A 74 -25.83 -1.08 9.34
C ILE A 74 -26.28 -2.43 8.78
N PRO A 75 -25.67 -2.97 7.70
CA PRO A 75 -26.06 -4.28 7.16
C PRO A 75 -25.84 -5.43 8.14
N ASN A 76 -24.77 -5.38 8.95
CA ASN A 76 -24.51 -6.41 9.96
C ASN A 76 -25.57 -6.43 11.06
N ILE A 77 -26.18 -5.28 11.39
CA ILE A 77 -27.27 -5.19 12.37
C ILE A 77 -28.59 -5.68 11.78
N MET A 78 -28.83 -5.41 10.50
CA MET A 78 -30.10 -5.73 9.83
C MET A 78 -30.20 -7.21 9.42
N ASN A 79 -29.07 -7.87 9.14
CA ASN A 79 -29.03 -9.25 8.67
C ASN A 79 -28.88 -10.23 9.84
N SER A 80 -29.62 -11.35 9.81
CA SER A 80 -29.53 -12.41 10.83
C SER A 80 -28.22 -13.20 10.77
N GLU A 81 -27.63 -13.30 9.59
CA GLU A 81 -26.31 -13.90 9.39
C GLU A 81 -25.28 -12.80 9.21
N HIS A 82 -24.39 -12.67 10.19
CA HIS A 82 -23.35 -11.65 10.19
C HIS A 82 -22.04 -12.21 10.76
N ALA A 83 -20.91 -11.67 10.31
CA ALA A 83 -19.61 -11.96 10.90
C ALA A 83 -19.60 -11.61 12.40
N SER A 84 -18.74 -12.26 13.17
CA SER A 84 -18.58 -11.90 14.59
C SER A 84 -18.11 -10.46 14.75
N PHE A 85 -18.47 -9.80 15.87
CA PHE A 85 -18.10 -8.40 16.10
C PHE A 85 -16.58 -8.15 16.01
N LEU A 86 -15.77 -9.08 16.51
CA LEU A 86 -14.30 -8.99 16.39
C LEU A 86 -13.85 -9.00 14.93
N GLN A 87 -14.44 -9.87 14.09
CA GLN A 87 -14.13 -9.94 12.66
C GLN A 87 -14.55 -8.68 11.90
N GLN A 88 -15.68 -8.08 12.29
CA GLN A 88 -16.12 -6.78 11.75
C GLN A 88 -15.09 -5.69 12.06
N LEU A 89 -14.62 -5.61 13.32
CA LEU A 89 -13.61 -4.64 13.74
C LEU A 89 -12.26 -4.86 13.04
N LEU A 90 -11.82 -6.10 12.89
CA LEU A 90 -10.56 -6.43 12.19
C LEU A 90 -10.63 -6.07 10.70
N THR A 91 -11.79 -6.29 10.07
CA THR A 91 -12.03 -5.93 8.67
C THR A 91 -11.98 -4.41 8.50
N PHE A 92 -12.73 -3.68 9.33
CA PHE A 92 -12.71 -2.22 9.31
C PHE A 92 -11.31 -1.66 9.58
N TYR A 93 -10.60 -2.19 10.57
CA TYR A 93 -9.21 -1.83 10.84
C TYR A 93 -8.33 -2.04 9.61
N ALA A 94 -8.47 -3.17 8.91
CA ALA A 94 -7.68 -3.48 7.74
C ALA A 94 -7.93 -2.49 6.58
N ASP A 95 -9.16 -1.96 6.45
CA ASP A 95 -9.54 -0.95 5.47
C ASP A 95 -8.95 0.44 5.79
N ILE A 96 -8.97 0.86 7.06
CA ILE A 96 -8.56 2.22 7.44
C ILE A 96 -7.12 2.31 7.97
N LYS A 97 -6.38 1.19 8.10
CA LYS A 97 -5.05 1.19 8.71
C LYS A 97 -4.05 2.14 8.05
N PHE A 98 -4.17 2.37 6.74
CA PHE A 98 -3.30 3.31 6.03
C PHE A 98 -3.57 4.77 6.44
N VAL A 99 -4.84 5.10 6.73
CA VAL A 99 -5.27 6.40 7.25
C VAL A 99 -4.75 6.60 8.66
N ILE A 100 -4.97 5.60 9.53
CA ILE A 100 -4.46 5.59 10.91
C ILE A 100 -2.95 5.81 10.87
N LEU A 101 -2.24 4.98 10.12
CA LEU A 101 -0.80 5.02 10.07
C LEU A 101 -0.27 6.37 9.58
N PHE A 102 -0.87 6.97 8.56
CA PHE A 102 -0.42 8.26 8.05
C PHE A 102 -0.69 9.40 9.04
N PHE A 103 -1.95 9.59 9.48
CA PHE A 103 -2.30 10.75 10.31
C PHE A 103 -1.76 10.62 11.75
N CYS A 104 -1.89 9.45 12.37
CA CYS A 104 -1.33 9.20 13.69
C CYS A 104 0.20 9.16 13.64
N GLY A 105 0.79 8.59 12.60
CA GLY A 105 2.25 8.53 12.43
C GLY A 105 2.88 9.91 12.30
N ILE A 106 2.33 10.78 11.45
CA ILE A 106 2.75 12.19 11.35
C ILE A 106 2.68 12.85 12.73
N TYR A 107 1.56 12.71 13.44
CA TYR A 107 1.36 13.36 14.72
C TYR A 107 2.32 12.85 15.79
N VAL A 108 2.54 11.55 15.89
CA VAL A 108 3.45 10.95 16.89
C VAL A 108 4.90 11.32 16.61
N PHE A 109 5.33 11.26 15.36
CA PHE A 109 6.74 11.41 14.98
C PHE A 109 7.12 12.83 14.54
N GLU A 110 6.22 13.79 14.73
CA GLU A 110 6.35 15.18 14.26
C GLU A 110 7.67 15.87 14.66
N ASN A 111 8.18 15.57 15.85
CA ASN A 111 9.36 16.22 16.44
C ASN A 111 10.66 15.42 16.23
N ILE A 112 10.60 14.29 15.52
CA ILE A 112 11.79 13.46 15.30
C ILE A 112 12.64 14.06 14.18
N ASP A 113 13.92 14.26 14.47
CA ASP A 113 14.88 14.56 13.42
C ASP A 113 15.30 13.28 12.67
N LEU A 114 14.88 13.20 11.40
CA LEU A 114 15.25 12.12 10.49
C LEU A 114 16.37 12.54 9.52
N THR A 115 16.81 13.79 9.52
CA THR A 115 17.81 14.28 8.54
C THR A 115 19.16 13.57 8.67
N SER A 116 19.56 13.26 9.90
CA SER A 116 20.77 12.49 10.23
C SER A 116 20.70 11.00 9.85
N THR A 117 19.53 10.48 9.48
CA THR A 117 19.34 9.07 9.10
C THR A 117 19.56 8.80 7.60
N LYS A 118 19.73 9.86 6.80
CA LYS A 118 19.92 9.78 5.34
C LYS A 118 21.00 8.77 4.96
N GLU A 119 22.22 8.91 5.49
CA GLU A 119 23.35 8.06 5.14
C GLU A 119 23.11 6.59 5.48
N LEU A 120 22.43 6.31 6.59
CA LEU A 120 22.05 4.96 6.97
C LEU A 120 21.07 4.36 5.94
N MET A 121 20.02 5.09 5.56
CA MET A 121 19.06 4.62 4.55
C MET A 121 19.70 4.40 3.18
N LEU A 122 20.61 5.29 2.78
CA LEU A 122 21.39 5.12 1.54
C LEU A 122 22.26 3.87 1.62
N ARG A 123 23.03 3.65 2.70
CA ARG A 123 23.85 2.44 2.85
C ARG A 123 23.01 1.16 2.80
N ILE A 124 21.89 1.11 3.53
CA ILE A 124 20.99 -0.04 3.55
C ILE A 124 20.41 -0.33 2.17
N SER A 125 20.00 0.70 1.42
CA SER A 125 19.50 0.53 0.05
C SER A 125 20.55 -0.08 -0.90
N TRP A 126 21.82 0.33 -0.77
CA TRP A 126 22.93 -0.25 -1.54
C TRP A 126 23.19 -1.69 -1.13
N LEU A 127 23.28 -1.96 0.18
CA LEU A 127 23.48 -3.30 0.71
C LEU A 127 22.40 -4.26 0.23
N PHE A 128 21.12 -3.85 0.31
CA PHE A 128 19.99 -4.62 -0.21
C PHE A 128 20.17 -4.95 -1.70
N THR A 129 20.45 -3.94 -2.53
CA THR A 129 20.59 -4.11 -3.99
C THR A 129 21.76 -5.03 -4.33
N ILE A 130 22.91 -4.84 -3.67
CA ILE A 130 24.13 -5.64 -3.90
C ILE A 130 23.89 -7.09 -3.46
N ILE A 131 23.35 -7.32 -2.27
CA ILE A 131 23.08 -8.67 -1.76
C ILE A 131 22.13 -9.41 -2.71
N CYS A 132 21.01 -8.80 -3.10
CA CYS A 132 20.06 -9.45 -4.01
C CYS A 132 20.66 -9.70 -5.40
N SER A 133 21.47 -8.76 -5.92
CA SER A 133 22.14 -8.93 -7.20
C SER A 133 23.17 -10.06 -7.15
N LEU A 134 23.98 -10.14 -6.08
CA LEU A 134 24.92 -11.24 -5.88
C LEU A 134 24.21 -12.58 -5.71
N MET A 135 23.11 -12.63 -4.94
CA MET A 135 22.28 -13.83 -4.80
C MET A 135 21.77 -14.30 -6.16
N TYR A 136 21.30 -13.38 -7.01
CA TYR A 136 20.86 -13.74 -8.36
C TYR A 136 22.01 -14.25 -9.23
N LEU A 137 23.17 -13.59 -9.23
CA LEU A 137 24.34 -14.03 -10.00
C LEU A 137 24.82 -15.42 -9.58
N VAL A 138 24.88 -15.70 -8.27
CA VAL A 138 25.20 -17.03 -7.75
C VAL A 138 24.13 -18.04 -8.18
N ASN A 139 22.85 -17.65 -8.15
CA ASN A 139 21.75 -18.51 -8.56
C ASN A 139 21.79 -18.90 -10.05
N LEU A 140 22.39 -18.08 -10.92
CA LEU A 140 22.60 -18.43 -12.33
C LEU A 140 23.62 -19.56 -12.51
N VAL A 141 24.58 -19.71 -11.59
CA VAL A 141 25.62 -20.76 -11.64
C VAL A 141 25.20 -21.98 -10.83
N VAL A 142 24.64 -21.75 -9.64
CA VAL A 142 24.17 -22.77 -8.71
C VAL A 142 22.74 -22.44 -8.31
N PRO A 143 21.71 -23.11 -8.88
CA PRO A 143 20.32 -22.78 -8.60
C PRO A 143 19.96 -23.15 -7.15
N PHE A 144 19.98 -22.16 -6.26
CA PHE A 144 19.64 -22.32 -4.83
C PHE A 144 18.42 -21.51 -4.41
N LEU A 145 18.02 -20.49 -5.19
CA LEU A 145 16.82 -19.71 -4.92
C LEU A 145 15.58 -20.51 -5.31
N GLN A 146 14.60 -20.53 -4.42
CA GLN A 146 13.30 -21.14 -4.70
C GLN A 146 12.58 -20.37 -5.82
N SER A 147 12.26 -21.06 -6.90
CA SER A 147 11.44 -20.52 -7.99
C SER A 147 10.01 -20.32 -7.51
N PHE A 148 9.45 -19.14 -7.76
CA PHE A 148 8.06 -18.83 -7.39
C PHE A 148 7.08 -19.17 -8.52
N ASP A 149 7.39 -18.73 -9.74
CA ASP A 149 6.54 -18.85 -10.93
C ASP A 149 7.41 -18.64 -12.19
N THR A 150 6.90 -18.96 -13.37
CA THR A 150 7.54 -18.66 -14.66
C THR A 150 6.78 -17.56 -15.38
N ARG A 151 7.44 -16.43 -15.65
CA ARG A 151 6.81 -15.27 -16.31
C ARG A 151 7.72 -14.72 -17.38
N PHE A 152 7.15 -14.38 -18.53
CA PHE A 152 7.91 -13.90 -19.69
C PHE A 152 9.03 -14.87 -20.13
N GLY A 153 8.86 -16.18 -19.91
CA GLY A 153 9.87 -17.20 -20.20
C GLY A 153 11.03 -17.26 -19.20
N ILE A 154 10.98 -16.52 -18.09
CA ILE A 154 12.03 -16.45 -17.07
C ILE A 154 11.47 -16.96 -15.73
N THR A 155 12.29 -17.70 -14.99
CA THR A 155 11.99 -18.10 -13.61
C THR A 155 12.01 -16.89 -12.69
N THR A 156 10.96 -16.74 -11.90
CA THR A 156 10.79 -15.61 -10.99
C THR A 156 11.20 -15.99 -9.57
N TYR A 157 11.77 -15.02 -8.85
CA TYR A 157 12.31 -15.24 -7.51
C TYR A 157 11.82 -14.17 -6.54
N SER A 158 11.58 -14.57 -5.28
CA SER A 158 11.16 -13.67 -4.20
C SER A 158 12.30 -13.26 -3.27
N PHE A 159 13.54 -13.74 -3.47
CA PHE A 159 14.73 -13.36 -2.70
C PHE A 159 14.56 -13.45 -1.17
N GLY A 160 13.88 -14.50 -0.70
CA GLY A 160 13.60 -14.74 0.72
C GLY A 160 12.37 -14.01 1.27
N PHE A 161 11.73 -13.14 0.49
CA PHE A 161 10.40 -12.61 0.82
C PHE A 161 9.36 -13.71 0.61
N GLY A 162 8.31 -13.73 1.43
CA GLY A 162 7.20 -14.65 1.29
C GLY A 162 6.44 -14.50 -0.04
N HIS A 163 6.53 -13.34 -0.70
CA HIS A 163 5.89 -13.10 -2.00
C HIS A 163 6.68 -12.10 -2.88
N PRO A 164 6.82 -12.33 -4.20
CA PRO A 164 7.59 -11.44 -5.10
C PRO A 164 7.09 -9.98 -5.14
N ALA A 165 5.79 -9.76 -4.90
CA ALA A 165 5.23 -8.41 -4.84
C ALA A 165 5.83 -7.55 -3.70
N GLN A 166 6.13 -8.17 -2.57
CA GLN A 166 6.70 -7.48 -1.41
C GLN A 166 8.17 -7.14 -1.66
N PHE A 167 8.93 -8.07 -2.24
CA PHE A 167 10.30 -7.81 -2.69
C PHE A 167 10.36 -6.64 -3.69
N ALA A 168 9.53 -6.69 -4.73
CA ALA A 168 9.48 -5.64 -5.75
C ALA A 168 9.09 -4.28 -5.15
N LEU A 169 8.16 -4.25 -4.19
CA LEU A 169 7.81 -3.03 -3.47
C LEU A 169 8.98 -2.48 -2.65
N THR A 170 9.72 -3.32 -1.93
CA THR A 170 10.91 -2.88 -1.18
C THR A 170 11.97 -2.27 -2.10
N ALA A 171 12.24 -2.88 -3.26
CA ALA A 171 13.13 -2.33 -4.28
C ALA A 171 12.62 -0.98 -4.85
N ILE A 172 11.31 -0.86 -5.08
CA ILE A 172 10.66 0.39 -5.50
C ILE A 172 10.84 1.48 -4.44
N VAL A 173 10.56 1.19 -3.17
CA VAL A 173 10.67 2.15 -2.07
C VAL A 173 12.10 2.66 -1.93
N PHE A 174 13.10 1.78 -1.96
CA PHE A 174 14.49 2.23 -1.93
C PHE A 174 14.88 3.07 -3.15
N SER A 175 14.36 2.75 -4.33
CA SER A 175 14.56 3.53 -5.56
C SER A 175 13.95 4.93 -5.46
N VAL A 176 12.74 5.04 -4.91
CA VAL A 176 12.07 6.31 -4.63
C VAL A 176 12.85 7.13 -3.61
N LEU A 177 13.30 6.52 -2.49
CA LEU A 177 14.10 7.21 -1.48
C LEU A 177 15.42 7.74 -2.05
N ARG A 178 16.08 6.97 -2.92
CA ARG A 178 17.30 7.38 -3.62
C ARG A 178 17.10 8.60 -4.51
N ILE A 179 16.03 8.59 -5.31
CA ILE A 179 15.66 9.74 -6.14
C ILE A 179 15.31 10.93 -5.25
N PHE A 180 14.54 10.72 -4.18
CA PHE A 180 14.17 11.76 -3.23
C PHE A 180 15.39 12.49 -2.64
N PHE A 181 16.39 11.76 -2.16
CA PHE A 181 17.62 12.37 -1.63
C PHE A 181 18.41 13.11 -2.71
N SER A 182 18.60 12.49 -3.89
CA SER A 182 19.27 13.15 -5.01
C SER A 182 18.61 14.48 -5.38
N LEU A 183 17.27 14.57 -5.35
CA LEU A 183 16.55 15.82 -5.58
C LEU A 183 16.73 16.84 -4.47
N LYS A 184 16.74 16.39 -3.21
CA LYS A 184 16.89 17.27 -2.05
C LYS A 184 18.26 17.91 -1.97
N ASP A 185 19.29 17.16 -2.33
CA ASP A 185 20.68 17.61 -2.33
C ASP A 185 21.11 18.23 -3.67
N ASN A 186 20.22 18.24 -4.66
CA ASN A 186 20.50 18.61 -6.05
C ASN A 186 21.70 17.84 -6.66
N GLU A 187 21.87 16.58 -6.26
CA GLU A 187 22.86 15.65 -6.81
C GLU A 187 22.38 15.04 -8.12
N ARG A 188 23.31 14.43 -8.89
CA ARG A 188 22.96 13.68 -10.11
C ARG A 188 22.07 12.49 -9.78
N MET A 189 21.15 12.19 -10.68
CA MET A 189 20.26 11.03 -10.55
C MET A 189 21.06 9.71 -10.50
N PRO A 190 20.70 8.76 -9.61
CA PRO A 190 21.47 7.54 -9.38
C PRO A 190 21.16 6.45 -10.42
N TYR A 191 21.42 6.71 -11.71
CA TYR A 191 21.00 5.83 -12.82
C TYR A 191 21.48 4.39 -12.71
N ILE A 192 22.73 4.14 -12.30
CA ILE A 192 23.28 2.79 -12.15
C ILE A 192 22.49 2.00 -11.10
N TYR A 193 22.19 2.63 -9.96
CA TYR A 193 21.39 2.04 -8.90
C TYR A 193 19.97 1.70 -9.37
N LEU A 194 19.36 2.60 -10.15
CA LEU A 194 18.02 2.40 -10.70
C LEU A 194 18.00 1.26 -11.74
N LEU A 195 19.03 1.15 -12.57
CA LEU A 195 19.15 0.07 -13.56
C LEU A 195 19.30 -1.30 -12.88
N LEU A 196 20.14 -1.39 -11.83
CA LEU A 196 20.30 -2.63 -11.06
C LEU A 196 18.99 -3.07 -10.41
N ASN A 197 18.27 -2.14 -9.76
CA ASN A 197 16.98 -2.45 -9.16
C ASN A 197 15.89 -2.76 -10.20
N PHE A 198 15.94 -2.15 -11.39
CA PHE A 198 15.06 -2.54 -12.48
C PHE A 198 15.26 -4.00 -12.88
N GLY A 199 16.52 -4.46 -12.99
CA GLY A 199 16.84 -5.86 -13.24
C GLY A 199 16.26 -6.78 -12.17
N LEU A 200 16.41 -6.43 -10.89
CA LEU A 200 15.84 -7.19 -9.77
C LEU A 200 14.29 -7.24 -9.81
N VAL A 201 13.63 -6.12 -10.06
CA VAL A 201 12.16 -6.05 -10.19
C VAL A 201 11.67 -6.84 -11.40
N PHE A 202 12.44 -6.87 -12.49
CA PHE A 202 12.14 -7.66 -13.67
C PHE A 202 12.21 -9.16 -13.36
N VAL A 203 13.26 -9.61 -12.66
CA VAL A 203 13.42 -10.99 -12.18
C VAL A 203 12.30 -11.40 -11.21
N ALA A 204 11.74 -10.46 -10.44
CA ALA A 204 10.57 -10.75 -9.60
C ALA A 204 9.29 -11.04 -10.41
N GLY A 205 9.24 -10.67 -11.70
CA GLY A 205 8.18 -11.05 -12.65
C GLY A 205 6.80 -10.43 -12.40
N ARG A 206 6.68 -9.45 -11.51
CA ARG A 206 5.40 -8.76 -11.26
C ARG A 206 5.20 -7.65 -12.28
N SER A 207 4.39 -7.91 -13.31
CA SER A 207 4.17 -6.96 -14.42
C SER A 207 3.67 -5.58 -13.98
N THR A 208 2.89 -5.49 -12.90
CA THR A 208 2.45 -4.22 -12.31
C THR A 208 3.61 -3.43 -11.71
N SER A 209 4.49 -4.11 -10.97
CA SER A 209 5.72 -3.53 -10.41
C SER A 209 6.72 -3.15 -11.50
N ILE A 210 6.88 -3.98 -12.54
CA ILE A 210 7.73 -3.70 -13.70
C ILE A 210 7.23 -2.45 -14.43
N GLY A 211 5.95 -2.41 -14.79
CA GLY A 211 5.35 -1.26 -15.49
C GLY A 211 5.49 0.04 -14.70
N PHE A 212 5.25 0.00 -13.39
CA PHE A 212 5.47 1.14 -12.52
C PHE A 212 6.96 1.57 -12.46
N TYR A 213 7.89 0.60 -12.38
CA TYR A 213 9.32 0.91 -12.36
C TYR A 213 9.79 1.55 -13.67
N VAL A 214 9.25 1.13 -14.81
CA VAL A 214 9.51 1.79 -16.11
C VAL A 214 9.04 3.25 -16.06
N CYS A 215 7.85 3.53 -15.53
CA CYS A 215 7.38 4.89 -15.33
C CYS A 215 8.32 5.70 -14.41
N LEU A 216 8.85 5.09 -13.36
CA LEU A 216 9.83 5.72 -12.46
C LEU A 216 11.15 6.06 -13.18
N LEU A 217 11.66 5.15 -14.02
CA LEU A 217 12.87 5.37 -14.82
C LEU A 217 12.68 6.52 -15.82
N ILE A 218 11.55 6.50 -16.55
CA ILE A 218 11.20 7.56 -17.49
C ILE A 218 11.14 8.90 -16.76
N LEU A 219 10.51 8.95 -15.59
CA LEU A 219 10.44 10.17 -14.76
C LEU A 219 11.85 10.65 -14.36
N ALA A 220 12.74 9.74 -13.96
CA ALA A 220 14.13 10.06 -13.58
C ALA A 220 15.00 10.53 -14.77
N ILE A 221 14.73 10.06 -15.99
CA ILE A 221 15.46 10.45 -17.20
C ILE A 221 14.93 11.76 -17.79
N VAL A 222 13.62 11.95 -17.85
CA VAL A 222 12.99 13.14 -18.45
C VAL A 222 13.16 14.37 -17.55
N PHE A 223 13.13 14.18 -16.24
CA PHE A 223 13.09 15.29 -15.29
C PHE A 223 14.27 16.29 -15.38
N PRO A 224 15.55 15.87 -15.48
CA PRO A 224 16.66 16.82 -15.60
C PRO A 224 16.50 17.83 -16.74
N TYR A 225 15.66 17.50 -17.74
CA TYR A 225 15.42 18.30 -18.93
C TYR A 225 14.08 19.06 -18.91
N VAL A 226 13.18 18.80 -17.95
CA VAL A 226 11.81 19.32 -17.95
C VAL A 226 11.47 20.03 -16.63
N LYS A 227 11.22 21.34 -16.71
CA LYS A 227 10.92 22.19 -15.53
C LYS A 227 9.52 21.96 -14.92
N ARG A 228 8.57 21.43 -15.70
CA ARG A 228 7.20 21.12 -15.27
C ARG A 228 6.70 19.89 -16.02
N ILE A 229 6.16 18.91 -15.31
CA ILE A 229 5.52 17.76 -15.94
C ILE A 229 4.20 18.24 -16.54
N PRO A 230 4.06 18.28 -17.89
CA PRO A 230 2.80 18.72 -18.48
C PRO A 230 1.73 17.66 -18.21
N ILE A 231 0.47 18.09 -18.06
CA ILE A 231 -0.65 17.17 -17.81
C ILE A 231 -0.77 16.10 -18.91
N SER A 232 -0.38 16.46 -20.15
CA SER A 232 -0.31 15.54 -21.29
C SER A 232 0.67 14.39 -21.06
N PHE A 233 1.80 14.63 -20.41
CA PHE A 233 2.77 13.58 -20.10
C PHE A 233 2.23 12.60 -19.03
N VAL A 234 1.54 13.14 -18.02
CA VAL A 234 0.83 12.31 -17.02
C VAL A 234 -0.28 11.50 -17.70
N ALA A 235 -1.03 12.11 -18.62
CA ALA A 235 -2.08 11.43 -19.38
C ALA A 235 -1.50 10.32 -20.27
N VAL A 236 -0.36 10.54 -20.93
CA VAL A 236 0.33 9.53 -21.74
C VAL A 236 0.84 8.39 -20.87
N LEU A 237 1.48 8.67 -19.73
CA LEU A 237 1.90 7.64 -18.78
C LEU A 237 0.71 6.83 -18.25
N GLY A 238 -0.40 7.50 -17.93
CA GLY A 238 -1.65 6.87 -17.53
C GLY A 238 -2.22 5.97 -18.64
N ALA A 239 -2.24 6.45 -19.88
CA ALA A 239 -2.70 5.68 -21.04
C ALA A 239 -1.82 4.45 -21.30
N VAL A 240 -0.48 4.57 -21.21
CA VAL A 240 0.45 3.44 -21.34
C VAL A 240 0.22 2.42 -20.23
N PHE A 241 0.05 2.86 -18.98
CA PHE A 241 -0.24 1.97 -17.86
C PHE A 241 -1.58 1.23 -18.05
N LEU A 242 -2.62 1.95 -18.48
CA LEU A 242 -3.93 1.37 -18.79
C LEU A 242 -3.84 0.37 -19.94
N TRP A 243 -3.11 0.70 -21.01
CA TRP A 243 -2.91 -0.20 -22.15
C TRP A 243 -2.17 -1.49 -21.75
N LEU A 244 -1.08 -1.38 -20.97
CA LEU A 244 -0.36 -2.54 -20.44
C LEU A 244 -1.20 -3.39 -19.48
N SER A 245 -2.14 -2.77 -18.76
CA SER A 245 -3.02 -3.45 -17.81
C SER A 245 -4.34 -3.90 -18.44
N TRP A 246 -4.63 -3.49 -19.68
CA TRP A 246 -5.93 -3.66 -20.32
C TRP A 246 -6.34 -5.13 -20.41
N GLY A 247 -5.41 -6.02 -20.79
CA GLY A 247 -5.68 -7.46 -20.86
C GLY A 247 -6.15 -8.06 -19.53
N ARG A 248 -5.60 -7.60 -18.40
CA ARG A 248 -6.01 -8.05 -17.06
C ARG A 248 -7.33 -7.42 -16.61
N ILE A 249 -7.53 -6.15 -16.93
CA ILE A 249 -8.80 -5.47 -16.64
C ILE A 249 -9.93 -6.18 -17.41
N MET A 250 -9.70 -6.47 -18.69
CA MET A 250 -10.66 -7.15 -19.54
C MET A 250 -10.95 -8.58 -19.06
N SER A 251 -9.95 -9.35 -18.61
CA SER A 251 -10.22 -10.68 -18.06
C SER A 251 -11.08 -10.61 -16.79
N GLN A 252 -10.84 -9.63 -15.92
CA GLN A 252 -11.64 -9.43 -14.71
C GLN A 252 -13.12 -9.08 -15.04
N PHE A 253 -13.36 -8.16 -15.97
CA PHE A 253 -14.72 -7.69 -16.30
C PHE A 253 -15.46 -8.53 -17.35
N MET A 254 -14.75 -9.14 -18.31
CA MET A 254 -15.34 -9.86 -19.45
C MET A 254 -14.76 -11.27 -19.68
N GLY A 255 -13.76 -11.71 -18.91
CA GLY A 255 -13.22 -13.08 -18.98
C GLY A 255 -14.18 -14.16 -18.48
N ASP A 256 -13.73 -15.41 -18.64
CA ASP A 256 -14.49 -16.62 -18.33
C ASP A 256 -14.97 -16.68 -16.87
N SER A 257 -16.08 -17.39 -16.65
CA SER A 257 -16.74 -17.55 -15.35
C SER A 257 -15.90 -18.23 -14.27
N ASN A 258 -14.72 -18.76 -14.61
CA ASN A 258 -13.89 -19.56 -13.71
C ASN A 258 -12.69 -18.78 -13.11
N GLU A 259 -12.42 -17.54 -13.54
CA GLU A 259 -11.40 -16.72 -12.90
C GLU A 259 -11.95 -16.14 -11.57
N ALA A 260 -11.56 -16.74 -10.44
CA ALA A 260 -12.07 -16.38 -9.11
C ALA A 260 -12.06 -14.87 -8.83
N ARG A 261 -10.98 -14.18 -9.20
CA ARG A 261 -10.84 -12.73 -8.98
C ARG A 261 -11.84 -11.90 -9.79
N GLY A 262 -12.02 -12.22 -11.07
CA GLY A 262 -13.00 -11.54 -11.93
C GLY A 262 -14.43 -11.79 -11.45
N LEU A 263 -14.72 -13.02 -11.04
CA LEU A 263 -16.01 -13.40 -10.50
C LEU A 263 -16.32 -12.67 -9.18
N LEU A 264 -15.36 -12.58 -8.26
CA LEU A 264 -15.50 -11.79 -7.02
C LEU A 264 -15.88 -10.34 -7.30
N LEU A 265 -15.22 -9.69 -8.27
CA LEU A 265 -15.49 -8.29 -8.62
C LEU A 265 -16.87 -8.08 -9.26
N ARG A 266 -17.32 -9.01 -10.11
CA ARG A 266 -18.68 -8.93 -10.69
C ARG A 266 -19.74 -9.18 -9.62
N THR A 267 -19.51 -10.17 -8.77
CA THR A 267 -20.43 -10.50 -7.67
C THR A 267 -20.49 -9.40 -6.62
N SER A 268 -19.38 -8.71 -6.31
CA SER A 268 -19.42 -7.57 -5.39
C SER A 268 -20.33 -6.45 -5.88
N ILE A 269 -20.31 -6.15 -7.18
CA ILE A 269 -21.20 -5.14 -7.78
C ILE A 269 -22.67 -5.57 -7.67
N LYS A 270 -22.94 -6.87 -7.85
CA LYS A 270 -24.29 -7.43 -7.67
C LYS A 270 -24.74 -7.32 -6.21
N ILE A 271 -23.88 -7.71 -5.26
CA ILE A 271 -24.12 -7.58 -3.81
C ILE A 271 -24.41 -6.12 -3.43
N ALA A 272 -23.63 -5.16 -3.94
CA ALA A 272 -23.81 -3.74 -3.66
C ALA A 272 -25.13 -3.19 -4.22
N ARG A 273 -25.62 -3.75 -5.34
CA ARG A 273 -26.92 -3.40 -5.92
C ARG A 273 -28.07 -4.01 -5.12
N ASP A 274 -27.95 -5.29 -4.76
CA ASP A 274 -29.00 -6.02 -4.06
C ASP A 274 -29.17 -5.51 -2.61
N ASN A 275 -28.09 -5.00 -2.00
CA ASN A 275 -28.07 -4.40 -0.66
C ASN A 275 -27.81 -2.88 -0.69
N PHE A 276 -28.35 -2.19 -1.69
CA PHE A 276 -28.19 -0.73 -1.80
C PHE A 276 -28.76 -0.02 -0.55
N PRO A 277 -28.09 1.01 0.00
CA PRO A 277 -26.81 1.60 -0.44
C PRO A 277 -25.55 1.04 0.27
N PHE A 278 -25.72 0.20 1.29
CA PHE A 278 -24.71 -0.10 2.31
C PHE A 278 -23.87 -1.35 2.02
N GLY A 279 -24.26 -2.20 1.08
CA GLY A 279 -23.57 -3.47 0.81
C GLY A 279 -23.92 -4.59 1.80
N ALA A 280 -23.11 -5.64 1.84
CA ALA A 280 -23.35 -6.82 2.67
C ALA A 280 -23.04 -6.64 4.15
N GLY A 281 -22.20 -5.66 4.49
CA GLY A 281 -21.65 -5.44 5.83
C GLY A 281 -20.22 -5.93 5.99
N LEU A 282 -19.53 -5.43 7.03
CA LEU A 282 -18.16 -5.79 7.36
C LEU A 282 -18.01 -7.29 7.59
N GLY A 283 -16.96 -7.87 7.00
CA GLY A 283 -16.64 -9.28 7.16
C GLY A 283 -17.52 -10.24 6.36
N MET A 284 -18.39 -9.74 5.47
CA MET A 284 -19.35 -10.56 4.75
C MET A 284 -18.94 -10.90 3.31
N PHE A 285 -17.94 -10.23 2.71
CA PHE A 285 -17.53 -10.53 1.34
C PHE A 285 -16.09 -10.10 1.02
N GLY A 286 -15.28 -10.97 0.42
CA GLY A 286 -13.96 -10.58 -0.09
C GLY A 286 -12.88 -10.29 0.98
N SER A 287 -13.24 -10.21 2.25
CA SER A 287 -12.32 -9.98 3.37
C SER A 287 -11.79 -11.28 3.96
N ASN A 288 -10.72 -11.18 4.77
CA ASN A 288 -10.22 -12.35 5.49
C ASN A 288 -11.25 -12.89 6.49
N ALA A 289 -12.08 -12.02 7.07
CA ALA A 289 -13.20 -12.42 7.92
C ALA A 289 -14.21 -13.27 7.14
N ALA A 290 -14.63 -12.81 5.96
CA ALA A 290 -15.54 -13.57 5.10
C ALA A 290 -14.97 -14.94 4.72
N ARG A 291 -13.65 -15.04 4.52
CA ARG A 291 -12.96 -16.30 4.24
C ARG A 291 -12.94 -17.24 5.45
N VAL A 292 -12.57 -16.75 6.63
CA VAL A 292 -12.40 -17.56 7.84
C VAL A 292 -13.75 -18.08 8.34
N ASP A 293 -14.76 -17.21 8.35
CA ASP A 293 -16.11 -17.58 8.79
C ASP A 293 -16.91 -18.28 7.67
N TYR A 294 -16.35 -18.38 6.47
CA TYR A 294 -16.97 -18.81 5.22
C TYR A 294 -18.38 -18.21 5.02
N SER A 295 -18.40 -16.93 4.65
CA SER A 295 -19.61 -16.13 4.56
C SER A 295 -20.73 -16.81 3.74
N PRO A 296 -21.99 -16.74 4.19
CA PRO A 296 -23.15 -17.27 3.45
C PRO A 296 -23.35 -16.59 2.09
N TYR A 297 -22.73 -15.41 1.88
CA TYR A 297 -22.72 -14.75 0.59
C TYR A 297 -22.02 -15.55 -0.52
N PHE A 298 -21.08 -16.45 -0.18
CA PHE A 298 -20.48 -17.32 -1.19
C PHE A 298 -21.53 -18.26 -1.80
N SER A 299 -22.31 -18.97 -0.99
CA SER A 299 -23.39 -19.83 -1.47
C SER A 299 -24.57 -19.05 -2.05
N LYS A 300 -24.98 -17.92 -1.44
CA LYS A 300 -26.09 -17.08 -1.94
C LYS A 300 -25.86 -16.58 -3.38
N TYR A 301 -24.60 -16.42 -3.77
CA TYR A 301 -24.22 -15.96 -5.11
C TYR A 301 -23.54 -17.04 -5.96
N ASN A 302 -23.67 -18.32 -5.59
CA ASN A 302 -23.14 -19.49 -6.32
C ASN A 302 -21.62 -19.42 -6.59
N LEU A 303 -20.84 -18.99 -5.59
CA LEU A 303 -19.38 -18.97 -5.62
C LEU A 303 -18.75 -20.22 -5.00
N ASP A 304 -19.56 -21.04 -4.35
CA ASP A 304 -19.17 -22.22 -3.59
C ASP A 304 -18.70 -23.40 -4.45
N ASP A 305 -19.02 -23.42 -5.74
CA ASP A 305 -18.51 -24.41 -6.71
C ASP A 305 -17.26 -23.93 -7.47
N VAL A 306 -16.77 -22.73 -7.18
CA VAL A 306 -15.67 -22.12 -7.94
C VAL A 306 -14.33 -22.43 -7.28
N TRP A 307 -13.39 -22.96 -8.08
CA TRP A 307 -12.07 -23.31 -7.59
C TRP A 307 -11.38 -22.12 -6.91
N GLY A 308 -10.93 -22.30 -5.67
CA GLY A 308 -10.33 -21.25 -4.85
C GLY A 308 -11.33 -20.35 -4.09
N LEU A 309 -12.64 -20.56 -4.27
CA LEU A 309 -13.71 -19.90 -3.52
C LEU A 309 -14.60 -20.88 -2.72
N THR A 310 -14.45 -22.18 -2.95
CA THR A 310 -15.12 -23.26 -2.20
C THR A 310 -14.81 -23.23 -0.70
N LYS A 311 -15.63 -23.89 0.12
CA LYS A 311 -15.42 -23.96 1.58
C LYS A 311 -14.15 -24.70 1.96
N GLU A 312 -13.82 -25.74 1.22
CA GLU A 312 -12.64 -26.59 1.42
C GLU A 312 -11.36 -25.91 0.90
N ASN A 313 -11.49 -24.99 -0.07
CA ASN A 313 -10.38 -24.26 -0.66
C ASN A 313 -10.79 -22.80 -0.96
N PRO A 314 -10.79 -21.89 0.04
CA PRO A 314 -11.17 -20.50 -0.15
C PRO A 314 -9.93 -19.58 -0.33
N HIS A 315 -8.83 -20.12 -0.89
CA HIS A 315 -7.55 -19.39 -0.99
C HIS A 315 -7.65 -18.07 -1.76
N PHE A 316 -8.57 -17.96 -2.72
CA PHE A 316 -8.77 -16.76 -3.54
C PHE A 316 -9.89 -15.84 -3.07
N ALA A 317 -10.57 -16.19 -1.96
CA ALA A 317 -11.67 -15.36 -1.42
C ALA A 317 -11.23 -13.93 -1.11
N THR A 318 -9.94 -13.70 -0.81
CA THR A 318 -9.39 -12.39 -0.46
C THR A 318 -8.59 -11.74 -1.59
N ASP A 319 -8.72 -12.21 -2.82
CA ASP A 319 -7.78 -11.90 -3.91
C ASP A 319 -8.13 -10.63 -4.70
N SER A 320 -9.17 -9.89 -4.29
CA SER A 320 -9.59 -8.63 -4.89
C SER A 320 -9.98 -7.59 -3.85
N TYR A 321 -9.18 -6.54 -3.72
CA TYR A 321 -9.44 -5.42 -2.81
C TYR A 321 -10.75 -4.72 -3.14
N TRP A 322 -10.99 -4.39 -4.41
CA TRP A 322 -12.19 -3.66 -4.80
C TRP A 322 -13.45 -4.53 -4.71
N ALA A 323 -13.34 -5.85 -4.89
CA ALA A 323 -14.47 -6.73 -4.64
C ALA A 323 -14.90 -6.67 -3.17
N MET A 324 -13.94 -6.67 -2.24
CA MET A 324 -14.21 -6.51 -0.81
C MET A 324 -14.85 -5.15 -0.51
N ILE A 325 -14.23 -4.04 -0.92
CA ILE A 325 -14.74 -2.68 -0.65
C ILE A 325 -16.16 -2.48 -1.22
N ILE A 326 -16.41 -2.90 -2.46
CA ILE A 326 -17.73 -2.77 -3.09
C ILE A 326 -18.74 -3.70 -2.41
N GLY A 327 -18.36 -4.96 -2.17
CA GLY A 327 -19.26 -5.98 -1.64
C GLY A 327 -19.67 -5.73 -0.19
N GLU A 328 -18.73 -5.35 0.67
CA GLU A 328 -18.98 -5.13 2.10
C GLU A 328 -19.54 -3.74 2.40
N LEU A 329 -19.01 -2.70 1.76
CA LEU A 329 -19.32 -1.31 2.12
C LEU A 329 -20.32 -0.64 1.16
N GLY A 330 -20.69 -1.31 0.07
CA GLY A 330 -21.61 -0.79 -0.94
C GLY A 330 -21.09 0.47 -1.65
N PHE A 331 -21.96 1.12 -2.43
CA PHE A 331 -21.57 2.31 -3.18
C PHE A 331 -21.27 3.51 -2.27
N LEU A 332 -21.98 3.63 -1.15
CA LEU A 332 -21.75 4.75 -0.22
C LEU A 332 -20.40 4.61 0.49
N GLY A 333 -20.04 3.40 0.91
CA GLY A 333 -18.73 3.13 1.48
C GLY A 333 -17.58 3.32 0.47
N VAL A 334 -17.77 2.95 -0.79
CA VAL A 334 -16.80 3.24 -1.88
C VAL A 334 -16.53 4.75 -1.98
N ILE A 335 -17.57 5.59 -1.93
CA ILE A 335 -17.40 7.05 -1.96
C ILE A 335 -16.59 7.53 -0.75
N CYS A 336 -16.90 7.05 0.45
CA CYS A 336 -16.12 7.37 1.65
C CYS A 336 -14.66 6.94 1.52
N MET A 337 -14.38 5.76 0.97
CA MET A 337 -13.00 5.30 0.73
C MET A 337 -12.24 6.19 -0.26
N LEU A 338 -12.90 6.62 -1.35
CA LEU A 338 -12.31 7.57 -2.29
C LEU A 338 -12.00 8.93 -1.62
N ILE A 339 -12.88 9.41 -0.74
CA ILE A 339 -12.65 10.61 0.06
C ILE A 339 -11.43 10.41 0.97
N LEU A 340 -11.31 9.27 1.66
CA LEU A 340 -10.16 8.97 2.52
C LEU A 340 -8.84 8.95 1.74
N PHE A 341 -8.82 8.41 0.51
CA PHE A 341 -7.64 8.50 -0.36
C PHE A 341 -7.29 9.95 -0.69
N GLY A 342 -8.29 10.77 -1.04
CA GLY A 342 -8.11 12.19 -1.30
C GLY A 342 -7.60 12.97 -0.08
N LEU A 343 -8.07 12.62 1.12
CA LEU A 343 -7.63 13.22 2.38
C LEU A 343 -6.20 12.87 2.73
N VAL A 344 -5.77 11.61 2.51
CA VAL A 344 -4.35 11.22 2.67
C VAL A 344 -3.47 11.99 1.68
N ILE A 345 -3.85 12.06 0.40
CA ILE A 345 -3.11 12.86 -0.60
C ILE A 345 -3.04 14.34 -0.19
N SER A 346 -4.14 14.91 0.30
CA SER A 346 -4.21 16.29 0.77
C SER A 346 -3.31 16.51 1.99
N GLY A 347 -3.32 15.57 2.94
CA GLY A 347 -2.45 15.57 4.10
C GLY A 347 -0.97 15.51 3.73
N ILE A 348 -0.59 14.66 2.76
CA ILE A 348 0.78 14.62 2.22
C ILE A 348 1.13 15.97 1.58
N ASN A 349 0.24 16.52 0.74
CA ASN A 349 0.47 17.79 0.05
C ASN A 349 0.67 18.99 0.97
N MET A 350 0.11 18.98 2.18
CA MET A 350 0.36 20.04 3.17
C MET A 350 1.85 20.15 3.53
N TYR A 351 2.54 19.03 3.69
CA TYR A 351 4.00 18.98 3.98
C TYR A 351 4.85 19.35 2.77
N LEU A 352 4.27 19.31 1.58
CA LEU A 352 4.94 19.53 0.31
C LEU A 352 4.71 20.93 -0.26
N LYS A 353 4.02 21.84 0.45
CA LYS A 353 3.56 23.13 -0.11
C LYS A 353 4.69 23.92 -0.79
N ASN A 354 5.83 24.03 -0.12
CA ASN A 354 6.99 24.81 -0.57
C ASN A 354 8.01 24.02 -1.38
N GLU A 355 7.75 22.74 -1.65
CA GLU A 355 8.67 21.87 -2.37
C GLU A 355 8.57 22.01 -3.90
N LYS A 356 9.67 21.68 -4.59
CA LYS A 356 9.67 21.59 -6.05
C LYS A 356 8.63 20.57 -6.52
N PRO A 357 7.92 20.79 -7.64
CA PRO A 357 6.87 19.89 -8.13
C PRO A 357 7.29 18.42 -8.22
N LEU A 358 8.53 18.13 -8.65
CA LEU A 358 9.00 16.75 -8.73
C LEU A 358 9.14 16.11 -7.36
N THR A 359 9.72 16.80 -6.37
CA THR A 359 9.80 16.28 -5.00
C THR A 359 8.41 15.90 -4.51
N LYS A 360 7.37 16.69 -4.84
CA LYS A 360 5.99 16.33 -4.51
C LYS A 360 5.55 15.02 -5.14
N VAL A 361 5.80 14.86 -6.45
CA VAL A 361 5.48 13.65 -7.20
C VAL A 361 6.19 12.43 -6.62
N ILE A 362 7.50 12.53 -6.33
CA ILE A 362 8.30 11.43 -5.78
C ILE A 362 7.82 11.03 -4.39
N VAL A 363 7.45 11.99 -3.54
CA VAL A 363 6.90 11.69 -2.20
C VAL A 363 5.53 11.02 -2.29
N LEU A 364 4.67 11.44 -3.23
CA LEU A 364 3.36 10.83 -3.45
C LEU A 364 3.44 9.47 -4.16
N LEU A 365 4.54 9.19 -4.88
CA LEU A 365 4.63 8.08 -5.80
C LEU A 365 4.39 6.69 -5.16
N PRO A 366 4.91 6.36 -3.96
CA PRO A 366 4.62 5.08 -3.31
C PRO A 366 3.12 4.88 -3.03
N PHE A 367 2.42 5.95 -2.64
CA PHE A 367 0.98 5.87 -2.38
C PHE A 367 0.18 5.77 -3.70
N ILE A 368 0.61 6.49 -4.73
CA ILE A 368 0.05 6.36 -6.08
C ILE A 368 0.26 4.93 -6.62
N TYR A 369 1.43 4.32 -6.39
CA TYR A 369 1.67 2.92 -6.73
C TYR A 369 0.63 1.99 -6.08
N ALA A 370 0.40 2.15 -4.77
CA ALA A 370 -0.58 1.35 -4.06
C ALA A 370 -2.00 1.53 -4.64
N LEU A 371 -2.40 2.76 -4.96
CA LEU A 371 -3.70 3.05 -5.57
C LEU A 371 -3.85 2.43 -6.96
N LEU A 372 -2.83 2.58 -7.84
CA LEU A 372 -2.84 2.05 -9.20
C LEU A 372 -2.80 0.52 -9.23
N THR A 373 -2.16 -0.11 -8.25
CA THR A 373 -2.08 -1.57 -8.14
C THR A 373 -3.30 -2.17 -7.43
N SER A 374 -4.04 -1.40 -6.64
CA SER A 374 -5.20 -1.88 -5.87
C SER A 374 -6.32 -2.60 -6.67
N PRO A 375 -6.61 -2.29 -7.96
CA PRO A 375 -7.54 -3.07 -8.78
C PRO A 375 -7.03 -4.46 -9.14
N ILE A 376 -5.71 -4.61 -9.16
CA ILE A 376 -5.03 -5.83 -9.62
C ILE A 376 -4.56 -6.68 -8.44
N ASP A 377 -4.24 -6.06 -7.30
CA ASP A 377 -3.58 -6.70 -6.16
C ASP A 377 -4.14 -6.16 -4.83
N THR A 378 -4.00 -6.90 -3.73
CA THR A 378 -4.60 -6.58 -2.43
C THR A 378 -3.69 -5.69 -1.57
N VAL A 379 -2.89 -4.85 -2.24
CA VAL A 379 -1.83 -4.02 -1.64
C VAL A 379 -2.35 -3.19 -0.47
N MET A 380 -3.55 -2.62 -0.59
CA MET A 380 -4.18 -1.74 0.40
C MET A 380 -4.51 -2.40 1.75
N VAL A 381 -4.80 -3.70 1.76
CA VAL A 381 -5.20 -4.45 2.96
C VAL A 381 -4.05 -5.32 3.46
N SER A 382 -3.08 -5.62 2.60
CA SER A 382 -1.89 -6.39 2.93
C SER A 382 -0.87 -5.59 3.77
N LYS A 383 0.26 -6.22 4.12
CA LYS A 383 1.40 -5.57 4.79
C LYS A 383 2.08 -4.50 3.91
N SER A 384 1.91 -4.60 2.60
CA SER A 384 2.50 -3.70 1.61
C SER A 384 2.11 -2.23 1.82
N ILE A 385 0.87 -1.95 2.21
CA ILE A 385 0.45 -0.55 2.48
C ILE A 385 1.20 0.06 3.67
N ILE A 386 1.60 -0.75 4.65
CA ILE A 386 2.35 -0.29 5.82
C ILE A 386 3.74 0.19 5.36
N ILE A 387 4.43 -0.60 4.53
CA ILE A 387 5.70 -0.22 3.88
C ILE A 387 5.54 1.10 3.11
N VAL A 388 4.49 1.21 2.29
CA VAL A 388 4.19 2.40 1.47
C VAL A 388 4.02 3.64 2.34
N ILE A 389 3.17 3.58 3.36
CA ILE A 389 2.88 4.74 4.20
C ILE A 389 4.09 5.11 5.06
N PHE A 390 4.87 4.15 5.58
CA PHE A 390 6.11 4.46 6.29
C PHE A 390 7.13 5.20 5.40
N ALA A 391 7.25 4.81 4.12
CA ALA A 391 8.12 5.52 3.18
C ALA A 391 7.66 6.98 2.96
N VAL A 392 6.35 7.19 2.81
CA VAL A 392 5.76 8.53 2.68
C VAL A 392 5.98 9.35 3.95
N LEU A 393 5.70 8.77 5.12
CA LEU A 393 5.93 9.39 6.44
C LEU A 393 7.38 9.83 6.60
N TYR A 394 8.32 8.94 6.29
CA TYR A 394 9.75 9.21 6.36
C TYR A 394 10.12 10.45 5.54
N MET A 395 9.68 10.52 4.28
CA MET A 395 9.99 11.66 3.41
C MET A 395 9.31 12.96 3.87
N CYS A 396 8.05 12.92 4.31
CA CYS A 396 7.35 14.10 4.83
C CYS A 396 8.01 14.67 6.09
N LEU A 397 8.35 13.81 7.05
CA LEU A 397 9.02 14.20 8.29
C LEU A 397 10.45 14.69 8.03
N TYR A 398 11.17 14.06 7.09
CA TYR A 398 12.48 14.54 6.63
C TYR A 398 12.37 15.95 6.04
N ILE A 399 11.40 16.19 5.15
CA ILE A 399 11.18 17.52 4.54
C ILE A 399 10.89 18.56 5.60
N LYS A 400 9.96 18.27 6.52
CA LYS A 400 9.60 19.18 7.60
C LYS A 400 10.85 19.61 8.37
N LYS A 401 11.64 18.64 8.84
CA LYS A 401 12.82 18.96 9.65
C LYS A 401 13.95 19.63 8.86
N ALA A 402 14.13 19.25 7.60
CA ALA A 402 15.10 19.90 6.72
C ALA A 402 14.74 21.36 6.44
N ASN A 403 13.44 21.70 6.36
CA ASN A 403 13.00 23.08 6.15
C ASN A 403 13.14 23.91 7.44
N GLU A 404 12.80 23.36 8.61
CA GLU A 404 13.05 24.03 9.91
C GLU A 404 14.53 24.42 10.07
N LYS A 405 15.45 23.49 9.78
CA LYS A 405 16.89 23.77 9.86
C LYS A 405 17.38 24.84 8.87
N ARG A 406 16.68 25.04 7.74
CA ARG A 406 17.00 26.09 6.76
C ARG A 406 16.48 27.46 7.15
N GLU A 407 15.42 27.53 7.97
CA GLU A 407 14.89 28.79 8.49
C GLU A 407 15.69 29.29 9.70
N GLU A 408 16.39 28.39 10.39
CA GLU A 408 17.29 28.71 11.52
C GLU A 408 18.70 29.19 11.09
N THR A 409 19.08 29.00 9.82
CA THR A 409 20.39 29.40 9.23
C THR A 409 20.23 30.59 8.31
#